data_AF-A0A2V9AQ73-F1
#
_entry.id   AF-A0A2V9AQ73-F1
#
_cell.length_a   1.000
_cell.length_b   1.000
_cell.length_c   1.000
_cell.angle_alpha   90.00
_cell.angle_beta   90.00
_cell.angle_gamma   90.00
#
_symmetry.space_group_name_H-M   'P 1'
#
loop_
_entity.id
_entity.type
_entity.pdbx_description
1 polymer ?
#
loop_
_entity_poly.entity_id
_entity_poly.type
_entity_poly.pdbx_seq_one_letter_code
_entity_poly.pdbx_strand_id
1 'polypeptide(L)'
;MACYSAGWEYSVRRYLDGFSDAIVPANALPEQRVEAILDWMRQGPPRSAEPNPTGLAARDPETTLNYQQLLSVCGTATNAFLNLARSSDLQVRRLLLLSPDRSAKHVVAEVLLNARWIVVDPTYRIVMMLTRKELQTPQNFAEATGRIPGYPPAYNYDNFAHVRIARLPLDGLRLRSVLDRVIPGWDEKVDWSLLLERESFFVLTAAALATLFLFLFRLFLAWYSDQWLKMPRFRLRSHLVRAGAAFFTTPEIK
;
A
#
# COMPACT_ATOMS: atom_id res chain seq x y z
N MET A 1 -16.02 -9.01 -7.51
CA MET A 1 -14.97 -8.40 -6.68
C MET A 1 -13.57 -8.66 -7.24
N ALA A 2 -13.02 -9.87 -7.15
CA ALA A 2 -11.64 -10.14 -7.57
C ALA A 2 -11.29 -9.73 -9.02
N CYS A 3 -12.13 -10.05 -10.02
CA CYS A 3 -11.87 -9.65 -11.41
C CYS A 3 -11.92 -8.12 -11.62
N TYR A 4 -12.84 -7.44 -10.92
CA TYR A 4 -12.94 -5.98 -10.96
C TYR A 4 -11.71 -5.33 -10.30
N SER A 5 -11.32 -5.80 -9.12
CA SER A 5 -10.11 -5.33 -8.43
C SER A 5 -8.87 -5.57 -9.27
N ALA A 6 -8.74 -6.75 -9.92
CA ALA A 6 -7.60 -7.05 -10.78
C ALA A 6 -7.56 -6.14 -12.04
N GLY A 7 -8.70 -5.92 -12.69
CA GLY A 7 -8.81 -5.03 -13.84
C GLY A 7 -8.51 -3.56 -13.49
N TRP A 8 -9.05 -3.09 -12.36
CA TRP A 8 -8.74 -1.78 -11.81
C TRP A 8 -7.24 -1.61 -11.55
N GLU A 9 -6.64 -2.57 -10.85
CA GLU A 9 -5.21 -2.55 -10.51
C GLU A 9 -4.31 -2.53 -11.74
N TYR A 10 -4.62 -3.37 -12.73
CA TYR A 10 -3.90 -3.40 -13.99
C TYR A 10 -4.00 -2.04 -14.72
N SER A 11 -5.20 -1.47 -14.78
CA SER A 11 -5.45 -0.20 -15.48
C SER A 11 -4.72 0.96 -14.81
N VAL A 12 -4.76 1.04 -13.46
CA VAL A 12 -4.08 2.11 -12.74
C VAL A 12 -2.56 1.95 -12.80
N ARG A 13 -2.02 0.73 -12.74
CA ARG A 13 -0.58 0.51 -12.96
C ARG A 13 -0.15 1.01 -14.33
N ARG A 14 -0.88 0.64 -15.39
CA ARG A 14 -0.55 1.07 -16.75
C ARG A 14 -0.61 2.59 -16.92
N TYR A 15 -1.59 3.24 -16.28
CA TYR A 15 -1.68 4.69 -16.23
C TYR A 15 -0.49 5.32 -15.49
N LEU A 16 -0.13 4.79 -14.32
CA LEU A 16 0.99 5.28 -13.54
C LEU A 16 2.32 5.09 -14.26
N ASP A 17 2.54 3.97 -14.95
CA ASP A 17 3.74 3.74 -15.76
C ASP A 17 3.89 4.85 -16.81
N GLY A 18 2.86 5.08 -17.62
CA GLY A 18 2.90 6.13 -18.65
C GLY A 18 3.01 7.55 -18.08
N PHE A 19 2.43 7.79 -16.90
CA PHE A 19 2.58 9.07 -16.20
C PHE A 19 3.99 9.25 -15.64
N SER A 20 4.59 8.18 -15.13
CA SER A 20 5.96 8.14 -14.63
C SER A 20 6.97 8.39 -15.73
N ASP A 21 6.80 7.76 -16.89
CA ASP A 21 7.64 7.93 -18.08
C ASP A 21 7.64 9.38 -18.59
N ALA A 22 6.56 10.13 -18.33
CA ALA A 22 6.47 11.55 -18.69
C ALA A 22 7.22 12.48 -17.72
N ILE A 23 7.49 12.01 -16.49
CA ILE A 23 8.17 12.78 -15.44
C ILE A 23 9.65 12.41 -15.36
N VAL A 24 9.95 11.11 -15.42
CA VAL A 24 11.26 10.55 -15.15
C VAL A 24 11.93 10.15 -16.47
N PRO A 25 13.13 10.67 -16.78
CA PRO A 25 13.84 10.26 -17.98
C PRO A 25 14.18 8.76 -17.95
N ALA A 26 13.93 8.05 -19.05
CA ALA A 26 14.12 6.60 -19.12
C ALA A 26 15.54 6.11 -18.73
N ASN A 27 16.56 6.92 -19.03
CA ASN A 27 17.97 6.61 -18.75
C ASN A 27 18.51 7.27 -17.48
N ALA A 28 17.65 7.86 -16.65
CA ALA A 28 18.07 8.53 -15.42
C ALA A 28 18.59 7.52 -14.38
N LEU A 29 19.66 7.89 -13.69
CA LEU A 29 20.16 7.18 -12.51
C LEU A 29 19.15 7.24 -11.35
N PRO A 30 19.13 6.28 -10.41
CA PRO A 30 18.17 6.26 -9.32
C PRO A 30 18.03 7.58 -8.54
N GLU A 31 19.14 8.26 -8.27
CA GLU A 31 19.17 9.58 -7.63
C GLU A 31 18.44 10.64 -8.48
N GLN A 32 18.72 10.67 -9.79
CA GLN A 32 18.09 11.59 -10.74
C GLN A 32 16.59 11.32 -10.90
N ARG A 33 16.16 10.06 -10.76
CA ARG A 33 14.72 9.70 -10.75
C ARG A 33 14.02 10.30 -9.54
N VAL A 34 14.64 10.21 -8.35
CA VAL A 34 14.11 10.82 -7.12
C VAL A 34 14.02 12.34 -7.28
N GLU A 35 15.09 12.98 -7.76
CA GLU A 35 15.11 14.43 -7.98
C GLU A 35 14.05 14.88 -8.98
N ALA A 36 13.90 14.19 -10.12
CA ALA A 36 12.88 14.49 -11.13
C ALA A 36 11.46 14.43 -10.55
N ILE A 37 11.16 13.43 -9.72
CA ILE A 37 9.86 13.32 -9.05
C ILE A 37 9.64 14.50 -8.09
N LEU A 38 10.65 14.84 -7.28
CA LEU A 38 10.54 15.95 -6.32
C LEU A 38 10.42 17.31 -7.01
N ASP A 39 11.13 17.51 -8.13
CA ASP A 39 11.03 18.72 -8.95
C ASP A 39 9.66 18.84 -9.61
N TRP A 40 9.10 17.74 -10.11
CA TRP A 40 7.72 17.70 -10.59
C TRP A 40 6.73 18.03 -9.47
N MET A 41 6.92 17.50 -8.25
CA MET A 41 6.10 17.85 -7.08
C MET A 41 6.30 19.31 -6.61
N ARG A 42 7.39 19.96 -7.00
CA ARG A 42 7.67 21.39 -6.74
C ARG A 42 6.90 22.28 -7.70
N GLN A 43 6.97 21.97 -8.98
CA GLN A 43 6.43 22.79 -10.06
C GLN A 43 4.95 22.53 -10.32
N GLY A 44 4.54 21.27 -10.19
CA GLY A 44 3.19 20.81 -10.46
C GLY A 44 2.83 20.74 -11.92
N PRO A 45 1.68 20.13 -12.24
CA PRO A 45 1.15 20.22 -13.59
C PRO A 45 0.82 21.69 -13.89
N PRO A 46 1.14 22.21 -15.10
CA PRO A 46 0.73 23.54 -15.53
C PRO A 46 -0.78 23.55 -15.73
N ARG A 47 -1.53 23.72 -14.64
CA ARG A 47 -2.98 23.88 -14.62
C ARG A 47 -3.28 25.21 -13.94
N SER A 48 -4.27 25.92 -14.47
CA SER A 48 -4.82 27.11 -13.82
C SER A 48 -5.24 26.73 -12.40
N ALA A 49 -4.69 27.41 -11.40
CA ALA A 49 -5.08 27.20 -10.02
C ALA A 49 -6.59 27.48 -9.90
N GLU A 50 -7.34 26.54 -9.32
CA GLU A 50 -8.76 26.75 -9.01
C GLU A 50 -8.84 27.94 -8.03
N PRO A 51 -9.54 29.04 -8.35
CA PRO A 51 -9.56 30.24 -7.51
C PRO A 51 -10.16 30.00 -6.12
N ASN A 52 -10.92 28.92 -5.94
CA ASN A 52 -11.63 28.62 -4.71
C ASN A 52 -11.42 27.15 -4.26
N PRO A 53 -10.30 26.85 -3.57
CA PRO A 53 -9.96 25.48 -3.16
C PRO A 53 -10.92 24.85 -2.14
N THR A 54 -11.72 25.65 -1.42
CA THR A 54 -12.74 25.18 -0.48
C THR A 54 -14.05 24.74 -1.15
N GLY A 55 -14.25 25.07 -2.43
CA GLY A 55 -15.40 24.64 -3.22
C GLY A 55 -15.21 23.29 -3.93
N LEU A 56 -14.02 22.71 -3.86
CA LEU A 56 -13.72 21.41 -4.47
C LEU A 56 -14.40 20.30 -3.65
N ALA A 57 -15.08 19.38 -4.33
CA ALA A 57 -15.65 18.20 -3.69
C ALA A 57 -14.56 17.51 -2.86
N ALA A 58 -14.85 17.25 -1.57
CA ALA A 58 -13.98 16.46 -0.70
C ALA A 58 -13.89 15.04 -1.27
N ARG A 59 -12.87 14.80 -2.10
CA ARG A 59 -12.57 13.48 -2.62
C ARG A 59 -11.42 12.90 -1.81
N ASP A 60 -11.45 11.59 -1.60
CA ASP A 60 -10.39 10.89 -0.89
C ASP A 60 -9.06 11.14 -1.62
N PRO A 61 -8.08 11.78 -0.97
CA PRO A 61 -6.80 12.09 -1.59
C PRO A 61 -5.95 10.83 -1.88
N GLU A 62 -6.37 9.65 -1.42
CA GLU A 62 -5.80 8.36 -1.83
C GLU A 62 -6.29 7.90 -3.22
N THR A 63 -7.43 8.43 -3.69
CA THR A 63 -8.08 8.04 -4.96
C THR A 63 -8.13 9.15 -6.00
N THR A 64 -7.76 10.38 -5.65
CA THR A 64 -7.90 11.55 -6.54
C THR A 64 -6.61 12.38 -6.62
N LEU A 65 -6.15 12.65 -7.85
CA LEU A 65 -5.02 13.53 -8.15
C LEU A 65 -5.43 15.02 -8.15
N ASN A 66 -5.96 15.53 -7.03
CA ASN A 66 -6.16 16.97 -6.87
C ASN A 66 -4.90 17.61 -6.26
N TYR A 67 -4.09 18.25 -7.09
CA TYR A 67 -2.71 18.67 -6.78
C TYR A 67 -2.57 19.51 -5.49
N GLN A 68 -3.51 20.41 -5.17
CA GLN A 68 -3.46 21.21 -3.94
C GLN A 68 -3.82 20.42 -2.68
N GLN A 69 -4.75 19.47 -2.75
CA GLN A 69 -5.12 18.58 -1.64
C GLN A 69 -4.13 17.41 -1.48
N LEU A 70 -3.45 17.03 -2.56
CA LEU A 70 -2.40 16.00 -2.60
C LEU A 70 -1.10 16.45 -1.90
N LEU A 71 -0.88 17.76 -1.74
CA LEU A 71 0.34 18.33 -1.18
C LEU A 71 0.15 18.97 0.19
N SER A 72 -1.10 19.20 0.63
CA SER A 72 -1.40 19.84 1.91
C SER A 72 -1.32 18.89 3.11
N VAL A 73 -1.35 17.57 2.88
CA VAL A 73 -1.26 16.54 3.92
C VAL A 73 -0.01 15.71 3.67
N CYS A 74 0.87 15.59 4.68
CA CYS A 74 2.13 14.86 4.54
C CYS A 74 1.98 13.40 4.05
N GLY A 75 0.87 12.75 4.44
CA GLY A 75 0.53 11.41 3.97
C GLY A 75 0.22 11.34 2.47
N THR A 76 -0.48 12.33 1.90
CA THR A 76 -0.92 12.31 0.50
C THR A 76 0.25 12.62 -0.44
N ALA A 77 1.11 13.57 -0.05
CA ALA A 77 2.35 13.89 -0.75
C ALA A 77 3.28 12.68 -0.80
N THR A 78 3.44 12.00 0.34
CA THR A 78 4.27 10.79 0.41
C THR A 78 3.70 9.66 -0.42
N ASN A 79 2.37 9.48 -0.46
CA ASN A 79 1.73 8.45 -1.28
C ASN A 79 1.95 8.69 -2.77
N ALA A 80 1.83 9.93 -3.22
CA ALA A 80 2.10 10.31 -4.60
C ALA A 80 3.54 10.00 -5.00
N PHE A 81 4.50 10.39 -4.15
CA PHE A 81 5.92 10.08 -4.34
C PHE A 81 6.17 8.57 -4.41
N LEU A 82 5.64 7.79 -3.47
CA LEU A 82 5.82 6.34 -3.46
C LEU A 82 5.27 5.66 -4.72
N ASN A 83 4.13 6.11 -5.24
CA ASN A 83 3.56 5.56 -6.46
C ASN A 83 4.44 5.85 -7.69
N LEU A 84 4.90 7.11 -7.83
CA LEU A 84 5.78 7.52 -8.93
C LEU A 84 7.16 6.85 -8.87
N ALA A 85 7.71 6.71 -7.66
CA ALA A 85 9.00 6.07 -7.47
C ALA A 85 8.92 4.58 -7.81
N ARG A 86 7.85 3.88 -7.40
CA ARG A 86 7.62 2.47 -7.75
C ARG A 86 7.43 2.26 -9.25
N SER A 87 6.69 3.12 -9.94
CA SER A 87 6.56 3.05 -11.40
C SER A 87 7.85 3.40 -12.13
N SER A 88 8.80 4.07 -11.46
CA SER A 88 10.15 4.34 -11.95
C SER A 88 11.18 3.29 -11.51
N ASP A 89 10.75 2.07 -11.17
CA ASP A 89 11.60 0.96 -10.69
C ASP A 89 12.47 1.28 -9.45
N LEU A 90 12.07 2.25 -8.64
CA LEU A 90 12.75 2.52 -7.37
C LEU A 90 12.19 1.63 -6.27
N GLN A 91 13.09 1.06 -5.46
CA GLN A 91 12.70 0.41 -4.21
C GLN A 91 12.44 1.46 -3.15
N VAL A 92 11.17 1.60 -2.78
CA VAL A 92 10.71 2.61 -1.82
C VAL A 92 9.80 2.00 -0.78
N ARG A 93 9.78 2.61 0.41
CA ARG A 93 8.86 2.26 1.49
C ARG A 93 8.47 3.49 2.29
N ARG A 94 7.30 3.45 2.93
CA ARG A 94 6.84 4.55 3.79
C ARG A 94 7.48 4.46 5.17
N LEU A 95 7.80 5.61 5.75
CA LEU A 95 8.19 5.75 7.15
C LEU A 95 7.26 6.77 7.84
N LEU A 96 6.52 6.29 8.85
CA LEU A 96 5.68 7.11 9.71
C LEU A 96 6.53 7.57 10.90
N LEU A 97 6.57 8.87 11.13
CA LEU A 97 7.13 9.43 12.36
C LEU A 97 6.00 9.50 13.38
N LEU A 98 6.27 9.00 14.59
CA LEU A 98 5.28 8.89 15.64
C LEU A 98 5.53 9.92 16.76
N SER A 99 4.44 10.42 17.31
CA SER A 99 4.40 11.15 18.57
C SER A 99 4.52 10.18 19.77
N PRO A 100 4.80 10.68 20.98
CA PRO A 100 4.88 9.84 22.19
C PRO A 100 3.60 9.03 22.48
N ASP A 101 2.44 9.56 22.09
CA ASP A 101 1.12 8.92 22.15
C ASP A 101 0.89 7.86 21.05
N ARG A 102 1.91 7.59 20.21
CA ARG A 102 1.88 6.71 19.04
C ARG A 102 0.96 7.17 17.90
N SER A 103 0.52 8.42 17.91
CA SER A 103 -0.13 9.02 16.75
C SER A 103 0.91 9.36 15.67
N ALA A 104 0.53 9.29 14.39
CA ALA A 104 1.42 9.68 13.30
C ALA A 104 1.48 11.22 13.22
N LYS A 105 2.66 11.80 13.46
CA LYS A 105 2.89 13.25 13.38
C LYS A 105 3.35 13.71 12.01
N HIS A 106 4.07 12.85 11.30
CA HIS A 106 4.58 13.13 9.96
C HIS A 106 4.81 11.83 9.19
N VAL A 107 4.86 11.95 7.86
CA VAL A 107 5.04 10.82 6.96
C VAL A 107 6.13 11.18 5.96
N VAL A 108 7.13 10.30 5.84
CA VAL A 108 8.25 10.43 4.89
C VAL A 108 8.42 9.13 4.12
N ALA A 109 9.27 9.14 3.09
CA ALA A 109 9.63 7.96 2.32
C ALA A 109 11.08 7.55 2.60
N GLU A 110 11.36 6.25 2.55
CA GLU A 110 12.71 5.73 2.43
C GLU A 110 12.90 5.18 1.02
N VAL A 111 14.01 5.52 0.37
CA VAL A 111 14.39 5.05 -0.96
C VAL A 111 15.70 4.30 -0.86
N LEU A 112 15.80 3.11 -1.47
CA LEU A 112 17.02 2.35 -1.50
C LEU A 112 17.94 2.88 -2.62
N LEU A 113 18.96 3.64 -2.25
CA LEU A 113 20.01 4.14 -3.14
C LEU A 113 21.37 3.60 -2.69
N ASN A 114 22.17 3.08 -3.61
CA ASN A 114 23.51 2.55 -3.30
C ASN A 114 23.54 1.57 -2.10
N ALA A 115 22.56 0.66 -2.05
CA ALA A 115 22.34 -0.31 -0.96
C ALA A 115 22.05 0.30 0.42
N ARG A 116 21.70 1.59 0.48
CA ARG A 116 21.31 2.30 1.71
C ARG A 116 19.90 2.85 1.59
N TRP A 117 19.10 2.68 2.64
CA TRP A 117 17.80 3.33 2.76
C TRP A 117 18.00 4.78 3.16
N ILE A 118 17.92 5.69 2.19
CA ILE A 118 17.99 7.13 2.42
C ILE A 118 16.61 7.69 2.66
N VAL A 119 16.52 8.78 3.44
CA VAL A 119 15.23 9.40 3.74
C VAL A 119 14.92 10.51 2.73
N VAL A 120 13.71 10.48 2.20
CA VAL A 120 13.16 11.49 1.31
C VAL A 120 11.90 12.05 1.96
N ASP A 121 11.78 13.37 2.03
CA ASP A 121 10.59 14.04 2.54
C ASP A 121 9.85 14.74 1.38
N PRO A 122 8.80 14.12 0.83
CA PRO A 122 8.07 14.68 -0.31
C PRO A 122 7.25 15.91 0.05
N THR A 123 6.94 16.12 1.34
CA THR A 123 6.20 17.29 1.83
C THR A 123 7.06 18.54 1.69
N TYR A 124 8.32 18.43 2.09
CA TYR A 124 9.31 19.50 1.98
C TYR A 124 10.10 19.46 0.66
N ARG A 125 9.91 18.41 -0.14
CA ARG A 125 10.54 18.21 -1.46
C ARG A 125 12.06 18.16 -1.39
N ILE A 126 12.56 17.35 -0.47
CA ILE A 126 13.98 17.24 -0.14
C ILE A 126 14.42 15.79 -0.07
N VAL A 127 15.71 15.59 -0.36
CA VAL A 127 16.41 14.34 -0.16
C VAL A 127 17.38 14.53 1.00
N MET A 128 17.25 13.72 2.04
CA MET A 128 18.23 13.61 3.11
C MET A 128 19.13 12.43 2.79
N MET A 129 20.40 12.69 2.44
CA MET A 129 21.41 11.64 2.14
C MET A 129 21.88 10.90 3.41
N LEU A 130 20.96 10.68 4.34
CA LEU A 130 21.13 10.05 5.63
C LEU A 130 20.09 8.95 5.77
N THR A 131 20.48 7.88 6.42
CA THR A 131 19.59 6.81 6.83
C THR A 131 18.76 7.25 8.03
N ARG A 132 17.61 6.60 8.24
CA ARG A 132 16.79 6.79 9.44
C ARG A 132 17.61 6.70 10.73
N LYS A 133 18.52 5.72 10.83
CA LYS A 133 19.37 5.54 12.02
C LYS A 133 20.30 6.72 12.25
N GLU A 134 20.87 7.29 11.19
CA GLU A 134 21.72 8.47 11.30
C GLU A 134 20.91 9.71 11.70
N LEU A 135 19.65 9.81 11.26
CA LEU A 135 18.72 10.89 11.62
C LEU A 135 18.13 10.76 13.04
N GLN A 136 18.36 9.64 13.74
CA GLN A 136 18.04 9.53 15.18
C GLN A 136 19.04 10.31 16.04
N THR A 137 20.24 10.58 15.52
CA THR A 137 21.21 11.43 16.21
C THR A 137 20.76 12.89 16.10
N PRO A 138 20.49 13.60 17.22
CA PRO A 138 19.95 14.96 17.17
C PRO A 138 20.85 15.95 16.43
N GLN A 139 22.16 15.74 16.45
CA GLN A 139 23.14 16.58 15.74
C GLN A 139 22.97 16.45 14.22
N ASN A 140 22.97 15.21 13.71
CA ASN A 140 22.76 14.93 12.29
C ASN A 140 21.40 15.42 11.80
N PHE A 141 20.35 15.24 12.62
CA PHE A 141 19.02 15.75 12.32
C PHE A 141 19.03 17.28 12.21
N ALA A 142 19.58 17.98 13.21
CA ALA A 142 19.64 19.45 13.20
C ALA A 142 20.48 19.99 12.03
N GLU A 143 21.57 19.32 11.65
CA GLU A 143 22.37 19.69 10.49
C GLU A 143 21.61 19.48 9.17
N ALA A 144 20.94 18.33 9.02
CA ALA A 144 20.15 18.00 7.84
C ALA A 144 18.91 18.91 7.70
N THR A 145 18.27 19.28 8.81
CA THR A 145 17.04 20.07 8.78
C THR A 145 17.24 21.57 8.93
N GLY A 146 18.39 22.02 9.45
CA GLY A 146 18.65 23.43 9.73
C GLY A 146 18.65 24.33 8.49
N ARG A 147 18.85 23.75 7.29
CA ARG A 147 18.79 24.47 6.01
C ARG A 147 17.39 24.49 5.39
N ILE A 148 16.42 23.80 5.98
CA ILE A 148 15.06 23.70 5.45
C ILE A 148 14.18 24.76 6.14
N PRO A 149 13.62 25.72 5.40
CA PRO A 149 12.74 26.73 5.97
C PRO A 149 11.49 26.09 6.59
N GLY A 150 11.25 26.36 7.88
CA GLY A 150 10.02 25.96 8.56
C GLY A 150 9.86 24.46 8.82
N TYR A 151 10.96 23.69 8.87
CA TYR A 151 10.90 22.27 9.25
C TYR A 151 10.68 22.11 10.76
N PRO A 152 9.57 21.50 11.23
CA PRO A 152 9.29 21.37 12.65
C PRO A 152 10.28 20.44 13.36
N PRO A 153 10.90 20.85 14.48
CA PRO A 153 11.77 19.98 15.26
C PRO A 153 11.01 18.80 15.88
N ALA A 154 9.69 18.90 15.98
CA ALA A 154 8.82 17.81 16.40
C ALA A 154 8.89 16.59 15.46
N TYR A 155 9.29 16.75 14.19
CA TYR A 155 9.42 15.68 13.19
C TYR A 155 10.73 14.89 13.35
N ASN A 156 11.08 14.56 14.58
CA ASN A 156 12.24 13.72 14.90
C ASN A 156 11.99 12.24 14.61
N TYR A 157 13.08 11.46 14.55
CA TYR A 157 13.10 10.04 14.18
C TYR A 157 13.16 9.09 15.39
N ASP A 158 12.87 9.60 16.59
CA ASP A 158 12.94 8.83 17.85
C ASP A 158 12.00 7.63 17.84
N ASN A 159 10.76 7.86 17.40
CA ASN A 159 9.72 6.83 17.30
C ASN A 159 9.19 6.78 15.86
N PHE A 160 9.19 5.58 15.28
CA PHE A 160 8.76 5.38 13.90
C PHE A 160 7.99 4.07 13.68
N ALA A 161 7.32 3.97 12.54
CA ALA A 161 6.68 2.75 12.06
C ALA A 161 6.60 2.75 10.53
N HIS A 162 6.70 1.58 9.89
CA HIS A 162 6.43 1.47 8.45
C HIS A 162 4.94 1.25 8.14
N VAL A 163 4.16 0.81 9.14
CA VAL A 163 2.76 0.41 8.98
C VAL A 163 1.83 1.17 9.92
N ARG A 164 0.76 1.74 9.37
CA ARG A 164 -0.32 2.34 10.15
C ARG A 164 -1.32 1.27 10.60
N ILE A 165 -0.96 0.50 11.62
CA ILE A 165 -1.80 -0.60 12.14
C ILE A 165 -3.12 -0.06 12.74
N ALA A 166 -3.13 1.19 13.20
CA ALA A 166 -4.32 1.83 13.78
C ALA A 166 -5.52 2.01 12.81
N ARG A 167 -5.34 1.77 11.51
CA ARG A 167 -6.43 1.77 10.53
C ARG A 167 -7.10 0.39 10.39
N LEU A 168 -6.45 -0.68 10.84
CA LEU A 168 -7.10 -1.98 10.91
C LEU A 168 -8.08 -1.94 12.08
N PRO A 169 -9.33 -2.42 11.94
CA PRO A 169 -10.34 -2.45 13.00
C PRO A 169 -10.00 -3.45 14.13
N LEU A 170 -8.71 -3.67 14.38
CA LEU A 170 -8.11 -4.63 15.31
C LEU A 170 -7.24 -3.92 16.36
N ASP A 171 -7.38 -2.61 16.51
CA ASP A 171 -6.55 -1.76 17.39
C ASP A 171 -6.56 -2.22 18.87
N GLY A 172 -7.57 -3.01 19.28
CA GLY A 172 -7.65 -3.63 20.60
C GLY A 172 -6.82 -4.90 20.81
N LEU A 173 -6.35 -5.57 19.74
CA LEU A 173 -5.77 -6.91 19.83
C LEU A 173 -4.25 -6.94 20.09
N ARG A 174 -3.61 -5.78 20.34
CA ARG A 174 -2.15 -5.66 20.49
C ARG A 174 -1.38 -6.36 19.36
N LEU A 175 -1.94 -6.37 18.15
CA LEU A 175 -1.46 -7.14 17.00
C LEU A 175 0.02 -6.85 16.71
N ARG A 176 0.41 -5.56 16.80
CA ARG A 176 1.81 -5.13 16.65
C ARG A 176 2.73 -5.83 17.65
N SER A 177 2.36 -5.87 18.93
CA SER A 177 3.18 -6.50 19.97
C SER A 177 3.31 -8.01 19.79
N VAL A 178 2.30 -8.67 19.22
CA VAL A 178 2.36 -10.10 18.91
C VAL A 178 3.28 -10.32 17.70
N LEU A 179 3.10 -9.54 16.63
CA LEU A 179 3.92 -9.64 15.42
C LEU A 179 5.39 -9.30 15.71
N ASP A 180 5.67 -8.27 16.50
CA ASP A 180 7.03 -7.90 16.92
C ASP A 180 7.70 -9.02 17.74
N ARG A 181 6.90 -9.82 18.48
CA ARG A 181 7.40 -10.96 19.27
C ARG A 181 7.66 -12.20 18.41
N VAL A 182 6.80 -12.48 17.43
CA VAL A 182 6.92 -13.68 16.58
C VAL A 182 7.95 -13.46 15.47
N ILE A 183 7.96 -12.27 14.87
CA ILE A 183 8.83 -11.90 13.75
C ILE A 183 9.36 -10.48 13.99
N PRO A 184 10.45 -10.30 14.75
CA PRO A 184 11.04 -8.97 14.93
C PRO A 184 11.47 -8.39 13.57
N GLY A 185 11.13 -7.12 13.34
CA GLY A 185 11.38 -6.41 12.08
C GLY A 185 10.50 -6.85 10.90
N TRP A 186 9.33 -7.45 11.16
CA TRP A 186 8.36 -7.81 10.11
C TRP A 186 7.89 -6.60 9.30
N ASP A 187 7.86 -5.41 9.92
CA ASP A 187 7.44 -4.15 9.32
C ASP A 187 8.47 -3.61 8.31
N GLU A 188 9.76 -3.92 8.50
CA GLU A 188 10.83 -3.51 7.57
C GLU A 188 11.00 -4.44 6.37
N LYS A 189 10.56 -5.70 6.48
CA LYS A 189 10.81 -6.78 5.50
C LYS A 189 9.88 -6.76 4.29
N VAL A 190 8.70 -6.17 4.42
CA VAL A 190 7.65 -6.18 3.39
C VAL A 190 7.18 -4.76 3.15
N ASP A 191 6.95 -4.41 1.89
CA ASP A 191 6.34 -3.13 1.53
C ASP A 191 4.83 -3.14 1.81
N TRP A 192 4.50 -3.07 3.11
CA TRP A 192 3.15 -3.11 3.65
C TRP A 192 2.27 -1.95 3.16
N SER A 193 2.89 -0.83 2.77
CA SER A 193 2.21 0.32 2.16
C SER A 193 1.37 -0.12 0.95
N LEU A 194 1.93 -0.97 0.09
CA LEU A 194 1.24 -1.43 -1.11
C LEU A 194 0.12 -2.42 -0.81
N LEU A 195 0.31 -3.29 0.19
CA LEU A 195 -0.64 -4.35 0.55
C LEU A 195 -1.82 -3.87 1.40
N LEU A 196 -1.58 -2.97 2.36
CA LEU A 196 -2.57 -2.60 3.38
C LEU A 196 -3.32 -1.32 3.07
N GLU A 197 -2.71 -0.38 2.33
CA GLU A 197 -3.38 0.90 2.07
C GLU A 197 -4.03 0.99 0.71
N ARG A 198 -3.60 0.18 -0.26
CA ARG A 198 -4.33 0.08 -1.52
C ARG A 198 -5.51 -0.87 -1.34
N GLU A 199 -6.70 -0.30 -1.16
CA GLU A 199 -7.95 -1.04 -0.88
C GLU A 199 -8.16 -2.24 -1.83
N SER A 200 -7.87 -2.04 -3.11
CA SER A 200 -7.92 -3.07 -4.14
C SER A 200 -6.95 -4.24 -3.92
N PHE A 201 -5.70 -3.99 -3.52
CA PHE A 201 -4.74 -5.04 -3.15
C PHE A 201 -5.14 -5.73 -1.86
N PHE A 202 -5.62 -4.97 -0.88
CA PHE A 202 -6.14 -5.52 0.36
C PHE A 202 -7.30 -6.49 0.09
N VAL A 203 -8.31 -6.07 -0.67
CA VAL A 203 -9.46 -6.90 -1.06
C VAL A 203 -9.02 -8.12 -1.87
N LEU A 204 -8.08 -7.97 -2.81
CA LEU A 204 -7.57 -9.08 -3.60
C LEU A 204 -6.85 -10.12 -2.70
N THR A 205 -5.99 -9.65 -1.81
CA THR A 205 -5.23 -10.50 -0.89
C THR A 205 -6.15 -11.19 0.12
N ALA A 206 -7.09 -10.45 0.71
CA ALA A 206 -8.10 -10.99 1.61
C ALA A 206 -8.99 -12.03 0.92
N ALA A 207 -9.43 -11.77 -0.32
CA ALA A 207 -10.20 -12.73 -1.11
C ALA A 207 -9.41 -13.98 -1.46
N ALA A 208 -8.12 -13.85 -1.82
CA ALA A 208 -7.24 -14.98 -2.09
C ALA A 208 -7.04 -15.84 -0.84
N LEU A 209 -6.74 -15.21 0.31
CA LEU A 209 -6.59 -15.90 1.60
C LEU A 209 -7.89 -16.58 2.04
N ALA A 210 -9.03 -15.91 1.90
CA ALA A 210 -10.34 -16.49 2.21
C ALA A 210 -10.65 -17.69 1.31
N THR A 211 -10.33 -17.60 0.02
CA THR A 211 -10.52 -18.71 -0.93
C THR A 211 -9.64 -19.89 -0.57
N LEU A 212 -8.36 -19.65 -0.25
CA LEU A 212 -7.43 -20.68 0.20
C LEU A 212 -7.90 -21.32 1.51
N PHE A 213 -8.32 -20.51 2.48
CA PHE A 213 -8.85 -20.98 3.76
C PHE A 213 -10.09 -21.84 3.56
N LEU A 214 -11.07 -21.40 2.77
CA LEU A 214 -12.28 -22.17 2.49
C LEU A 214 -11.97 -23.46 1.72
N PHE A 215 -10.97 -23.45 0.83
CA PHE A 215 -10.51 -24.64 0.13
C PHE A 215 -9.88 -25.66 1.09
N LEU A 216 -8.97 -25.22 1.96
CA LEU A 216 -8.35 -26.05 2.99
C LEU A 216 -9.38 -26.56 3.99
N PHE A 217 -10.31 -25.70 4.42
CA PHE A 217 -11.40 -26.07 5.32
C PHE A 217 -12.31 -27.11 4.66
N ARG A 218 -12.61 -26.97 3.37
CA ARG A 218 -13.36 -27.98 2.60
C ARG A 218 -12.59 -29.31 2.52
N LEU A 219 -11.29 -29.29 2.28
CA LEU A 219 -10.46 -30.50 2.28
C LEU A 219 -10.44 -31.16 3.66
N PHE A 220 -10.32 -30.36 4.73
CA PHE A 220 -10.38 -30.83 6.10
C PHE A 220 -11.73 -31.47 6.43
N LEU A 221 -12.84 -30.83 6.08
CA LEU A 221 -14.18 -31.40 6.25
C LEU A 221 -14.36 -32.70 5.43
N ALA A 222 -13.84 -32.73 4.20
CA ALA A 222 -13.89 -33.93 3.36
C ALA A 222 -13.03 -35.07 3.93
N TRP A 223 -11.91 -34.77 4.57
CA TRP A 223 -11.07 -35.73 5.26
C TRP A 223 -11.74 -36.22 6.56
N TYR A 224 -12.29 -35.30 7.36
CA TYR A 224 -12.99 -35.60 8.60
C TYR A 224 -14.24 -36.46 8.37
N SER A 225 -15.02 -36.14 7.34
CA SER A 225 -16.18 -36.93 6.91
C SER A 225 -15.80 -38.37 6.55
N ASP A 226 -14.70 -38.55 5.81
CA ASP A 226 -14.24 -39.87 5.38
C ASP A 226 -13.67 -40.72 6.52
N GLN A 227 -12.86 -40.11 7.39
CA GLN A 227 -12.13 -40.82 8.45
C GLN A 227 -13.01 -41.11 9.67
N TRP A 228 -13.84 -40.14 10.07
CA TRP A 228 -14.59 -40.24 11.33
C TRP A 228 -16.06 -40.57 11.14
N LEU A 229 -16.73 -40.00 10.14
CA LEU A 229 -18.18 -40.11 9.99
C LEU A 229 -18.63 -41.21 9.03
N LYS A 230 -17.71 -41.79 8.24
CA LYS A 230 -17.97 -42.81 7.19
C LYS A 230 -19.15 -42.45 6.28
N MET A 231 -19.47 -41.16 6.13
CA MET A 231 -20.57 -40.72 5.29
C MET A 231 -20.15 -40.80 3.83
N PRO A 232 -20.93 -41.45 2.95
CA PRO A 232 -20.62 -41.49 1.53
C PRO A 232 -20.68 -40.07 0.95
N ARG A 233 -19.58 -39.64 0.30
CA ARG A 233 -19.47 -38.31 -0.30
C ARG A 233 -20.58 -38.07 -1.32
N PHE A 234 -21.40 -37.05 -1.10
CA PHE A 234 -22.45 -36.66 -2.04
C PHE A 234 -21.84 -36.01 -3.28
N ARG A 235 -21.76 -36.75 -4.39
CA ARG A 235 -21.19 -36.27 -5.66
C ARG A 235 -22.28 -35.54 -6.44
N LEU A 236 -22.42 -34.23 -6.19
CA LEU A 236 -23.47 -33.39 -6.80
C LEU A 236 -23.54 -33.51 -8.34
N ARG A 237 -22.38 -33.63 -9.01
CA ARG A 237 -22.29 -33.87 -10.46
C ARG A 237 -22.96 -35.18 -10.89
N SER A 238 -22.77 -36.28 -10.17
CA SER A 238 -23.40 -37.55 -10.54
C SER A 238 -24.90 -37.52 -10.32
N HIS A 239 -25.39 -36.78 -9.33
CA HIS A 239 -26.83 -36.60 -9.12
C HIS A 239 -27.47 -35.68 -10.15
N LEU A 240 -26.78 -34.61 -10.58
CA LEU A 240 -27.25 -33.75 -11.67
C LEU A 240 -27.30 -34.47 -13.02
N VAL A 241 -26.27 -35.26 -13.35
CA VAL A 241 -26.26 -36.07 -14.58
C VAL A 241 -27.39 -37.10 -14.54
N ARG A 242 -27.63 -37.73 -13.38
CA ARG A 242 -28.68 -38.74 -13.22
C ARG A 242 -30.08 -38.12 -13.26
N ALA A 243 -30.27 -36.92 -12.71
CA ALA A 243 -31.53 -36.18 -12.79
C ALA A 243 -31.79 -35.66 -14.23
N GLY A 244 -30.76 -35.17 -14.91
CA GLY A 244 -30.84 -34.78 -16.32
C GLY A 244 -31.18 -35.97 -17.21
N ALA A 245 -30.50 -37.09 -17.03
CA ALA A 245 -30.81 -38.33 -17.76
C ALA A 245 -32.27 -38.76 -17.53
N ALA A 246 -32.74 -38.77 -16.28
CA ALA A 246 -34.12 -39.11 -15.96
C ALA A 246 -35.13 -38.18 -16.66
N PHE A 247 -34.86 -36.88 -16.73
CA PHE A 247 -35.70 -35.91 -17.43
C PHE A 247 -35.82 -36.22 -18.94
N PHE A 248 -34.71 -36.55 -19.59
CA PHE A 248 -34.66 -36.83 -21.04
C PHE A 248 -35.08 -38.26 -21.42
N THR A 249 -35.12 -39.20 -20.47
CA THR A 249 -35.56 -40.58 -20.72
C THR A 249 -37.02 -40.84 -20.37
N THR A 250 -37.77 -39.83 -19.89
CA THR A 250 -39.20 -39.99 -19.62
C THR A 250 -39.94 -40.18 -20.95
N PRO A 251 -40.57 -41.34 -21.22
CA PRO A 251 -41.32 -41.53 -22.45
C PRO A 251 -42.57 -40.66 -22.42
N GLU A 252 -42.86 -39.97 -23.53
CA GLU A 252 -44.14 -39.28 -23.72
C GLU A 252 -45.28 -40.28 -23.51
N ILE A 253 -46.13 -39.98 -22.52
CA ILE A 253 -47.37 -40.72 -22.29
C ILE A 253 -48.29 -40.37 -23.46
N LYS A 254 -48.46 -41.32 -24.40
CA LYS A 254 -49.47 -41.28 -25.46
C LYS A 254 -50.85 -41.63 -24.91
#